data_AF-S7QBX0-F1
#
_entry.id   AF-S7QBX0-F1
#
_cell.length_a   1.000
_cell.length_b   1.000
_cell.length_c   1.000
_cell.angle_alpha   90.00
_cell.angle_beta   90.00
_cell.angle_gamma   90.00
#
_symmetry.space_group_name_H-M   'P 1'
#
loop_
_entity.id
_entity.type
_entity.pdbx_description
1 polymer ?
#
loop_
_entity_poly.entity_id
_entity_poly.type
_entity_poly.pdbx_seq_one_letter_code
_entity_poly.pdbx_strand_id
1 'polypeptide(L)'
;MKTFLLLLLAGSAFAIPSVVFDCTRIPETCKNMCFAINCKHEPSQLTFDNPSATVKKGRRNAAGCTTNNRCKGRTDKKTTCDEYPFASTAQGGASAVTRCVSIDECRSQGGSLSSFYRNLKANDKFTVTFKSFNSIAFCVAPFGQCKNDGEEFQHGAPATRRDLPSNGTEPPGQVYRTKRGLELYAPSGDVQVGDRVFVPDPELIERALDDDCSNGVDETRKRDIDEAEMEELGDWDEVESVVPN
;
A
#
# COMPACT_ATOMS: atom_id res chain seq x y z
N MET A 1 -17.04 38.07 39.91
CA MET A 1 -16.09 37.39 39.02
C MET A 1 -16.87 36.35 38.23
N LYS A 2 -16.93 36.45 36.90
CA LYS A 2 -17.66 35.50 36.04
C LYS A 2 -16.68 34.44 35.56
N THR A 3 -16.83 33.21 36.07
CA THR A 3 -16.05 32.06 35.66
C THR A 3 -16.55 31.62 34.28
N PHE A 4 -15.74 31.82 33.24
CA PHE A 4 -15.99 31.23 31.91
C PHE A 4 -15.52 29.77 31.97
N LEU A 5 -16.48 28.84 31.92
CA LEU A 5 -16.22 27.42 31.75
C LEU A 5 -15.91 27.18 30.26
N LEU A 6 -14.64 27.03 29.90
CA LEU A 6 -14.26 26.54 28.57
C LEU A 6 -14.66 25.06 28.48
N LEU A 7 -15.73 24.74 27.75
CA LEU A 7 -15.94 23.39 27.25
C LEU A 7 -14.95 23.15 26.11
N LEU A 8 -13.90 22.38 26.37
CA LEU A 8 -13.13 21.72 25.33
C LEU A 8 -14.02 20.66 24.68
N LEU A 9 -14.60 21.00 23.52
CA LEU A 9 -15.10 20.00 22.59
C LEU A 9 -13.88 19.23 22.08
N ALA A 10 -13.57 18.10 22.72
CA ALA A 10 -12.67 17.11 22.16
C ALA A 10 -13.35 16.56 20.89
N GLY A 11 -13.09 17.19 19.75
CA GLY A 11 -13.42 16.59 18.46
C GLY A 11 -12.63 15.30 18.36
N SER A 12 -13.32 14.16 18.37
CA SER A 12 -12.72 12.88 18.01
C SER A 12 -12.23 12.99 16.58
N ALA A 13 -10.94 13.26 16.40
CA ALA A 13 -10.31 13.04 15.11
C ALA A 13 -10.47 11.55 14.81
N PHE A 14 -11.25 11.22 13.79
CA PHE A 14 -11.36 9.84 13.34
C PHE A 14 -9.97 9.42 12.85
N ALA A 15 -9.37 8.42 13.50
CA ALA A 15 -8.11 7.84 13.07
C ALA A 15 -8.23 7.38 11.61
N ILE A 16 -7.25 7.73 10.79
CA ILE A 16 -7.20 7.28 9.40
C ILE A 16 -6.83 5.80 9.43
N PRO A 17 -7.68 4.87 8.94
CA PRO A 17 -7.38 3.46 8.97
C PRO A 17 -6.11 3.17 8.16
N SER A 18 -5.34 2.17 8.59
CA SER A 18 -4.18 1.72 7.83
C SER A 18 -4.32 0.29 7.39
N VAL A 19 -3.84 -0.01 6.18
CA VAL A 19 -3.62 -1.39 5.71
C VAL A 19 -2.16 -1.77 5.89
N VAL A 20 -1.93 -2.93 6.52
CA VAL A 20 -0.59 -3.49 6.73
C VAL A 20 -0.25 -4.48 5.62
N PHE A 21 0.85 -4.26 4.91
CA PHE A 21 1.39 -5.22 3.96
C PHE A 21 2.49 -6.09 4.58
N ASP A 22 2.43 -7.41 4.34
CA ASP A 22 3.45 -8.37 4.74
C ASP A 22 4.57 -8.46 3.70
N CYS A 23 5.70 -7.82 3.97
CA CYS A 23 6.79 -7.80 3.00
C CYS A 23 7.56 -9.12 2.87
N THR A 24 7.26 -10.14 3.68
CA THR A 24 7.74 -11.52 3.41
C THR A 24 6.96 -12.20 2.29
N ARG A 25 5.71 -11.79 2.06
CA ARG A 25 4.85 -12.33 0.99
C ARG A 25 4.97 -11.54 -0.30
N ILE A 26 5.15 -10.23 -0.19
CA ILE A 26 5.18 -9.32 -1.34
C ILE A 26 6.46 -8.46 -1.41
N PRO A 27 7.66 -9.07 -1.38
CA PRO A 27 8.92 -8.33 -1.24
C PRO A 27 9.19 -7.33 -2.37
N GLU A 28 8.88 -7.66 -3.62
CA GLU A 28 9.08 -6.76 -4.76
C GLU A 28 8.01 -5.67 -4.78
N THR A 29 6.76 -6.00 -4.47
CA THR A 29 5.70 -4.99 -4.30
C THR A 29 6.03 -4.02 -3.16
N CYS A 30 6.52 -4.48 -2.01
CA CYS A 30 6.96 -3.60 -0.92
C CYS A 30 8.13 -2.70 -1.36
N LYS A 31 9.10 -3.19 -2.14
CA LYS A 31 10.14 -2.33 -2.73
C LYS A 31 9.53 -1.22 -3.58
N ASN A 32 8.54 -1.53 -4.43
CA ASN A 32 7.87 -0.53 -5.27
C ASN A 32 7.17 0.54 -4.42
N MET A 33 6.36 0.12 -3.43
CA MET A 33 5.64 1.04 -2.54
C MET A 33 6.61 1.90 -1.74
N CYS A 34 7.65 1.31 -1.14
CA CYS A 34 8.63 2.06 -0.37
C CYS A 34 9.48 2.99 -1.24
N PHE A 35 9.85 2.60 -2.46
CA PHE A 35 10.52 3.51 -3.41
C PHE A 35 9.59 4.66 -3.81
N ALA A 36 8.34 4.37 -4.15
CA ALA A 36 7.38 5.38 -4.55
C ALA A 36 7.18 6.42 -3.43
N ILE A 37 6.99 5.96 -2.20
CA ILE A 37 6.77 6.85 -1.05
C ILE A 37 8.07 7.56 -0.67
N ASN A 38 9.11 6.81 -0.27
CA ASN A 38 10.29 7.39 0.37
C ASN A 38 11.26 8.04 -0.64
N CYS A 39 11.20 7.70 -1.93
CA CYS A 39 12.13 8.19 -2.95
C CYS A 39 11.49 9.02 -4.06
N LYS A 40 10.17 8.87 -4.29
CA LYS A 40 9.43 9.62 -5.29
C LYS A 40 8.42 10.59 -4.70
N HIS A 41 8.26 10.59 -3.37
CA HIS A 41 7.30 11.40 -2.63
C HIS A 41 5.86 11.20 -3.14
N GLU A 42 5.54 9.98 -3.55
CA GLU A 42 4.15 9.57 -3.71
C GLU A 42 3.51 9.48 -2.32
N PRO A 43 2.23 9.86 -2.17
CA PRO A 43 1.61 9.90 -0.86
C PRO A 43 1.45 8.49 -0.28
N SER A 44 1.76 8.31 1.00
CA SER A 44 1.44 7.10 1.79
C SER A 44 -0.03 7.06 2.23
N GLN A 45 -0.67 8.23 2.34
CA GLN A 45 -2.11 8.40 2.58
C GLN A 45 -2.85 8.50 1.25
N LEU A 46 -3.69 7.51 0.97
CA LEU A 46 -4.44 7.38 -0.27
C LEU A 46 -5.93 7.58 -0.03
N THR A 47 -6.66 7.91 -1.10
CA THR A 47 -8.12 8.05 -1.07
C THR A 47 -8.73 6.92 -1.88
N PHE A 48 -9.49 6.03 -1.23
CA PHE A 48 -10.24 4.99 -1.93
C PHE A 48 -11.47 5.62 -2.58
N ASP A 49 -11.51 5.71 -3.90
CA ASP A 49 -12.61 6.36 -4.63
C ASP A 49 -13.60 5.37 -5.26
N ASN A 50 -13.53 4.09 -4.87
CA ASN A 50 -14.35 2.99 -5.36
C ASN A 50 -14.58 3.02 -6.88
N PRO A 51 -13.50 3.03 -7.69
CA PRO A 51 -13.60 3.26 -9.12
C PRO A 51 -14.23 2.06 -9.83
N SER A 52 -14.97 2.32 -10.90
CA SER A 52 -15.46 1.27 -11.79
C SER A 52 -14.31 0.51 -12.45
N ALA A 53 -14.57 -0.70 -12.94
CA ALA A 53 -13.58 -1.50 -13.67
C ALA A 53 -12.95 -0.73 -14.86
N THR A 54 -13.75 0.06 -15.57
CA THR A 54 -13.28 0.92 -16.67
C THR A 54 -12.29 1.98 -16.19
N VAL A 55 -12.57 2.62 -15.05
CA VAL A 55 -11.67 3.64 -14.46
C VAL A 55 -10.38 2.97 -13.96
N LYS A 56 -10.47 1.83 -13.26
CA LYS A 56 -9.29 1.05 -12.83
C LYS A 56 -8.41 0.68 -14.03
N LYS A 57 -9.00 0.13 -15.09
CA LYS A 57 -8.29 -0.21 -16.34
C LYS A 57 -7.66 1.01 -17.00
N GLY A 58 -8.36 2.16 -16.99
CA GLY A 58 -7.83 3.43 -17.49
C GLY A 58 -6.59 3.89 -16.73
N ARG A 59 -6.62 3.82 -15.40
CA ARG A 59 -5.46 4.14 -14.52
C ARG A 59 -4.29 3.21 -14.78
N ARG A 60 -4.52 1.90 -14.85
CA ARG A 60 -3.49 0.89 -15.23
C ARG A 60 -2.86 1.18 -16.59
N ASN A 61 -3.69 1.50 -17.58
CA ASN A 61 -3.19 1.86 -18.91
C ASN A 61 -2.32 3.13 -18.85
N ALA A 62 -2.75 4.14 -18.09
CA ALA A 62 -1.97 5.36 -17.90
C ALA A 62 -0.65 5.13 -17.15
N ALA A 63 -0.62 4.19 -16.21
CA ALA A 63 0.60 3.74 -15.52
C ALA A 63 1.53 2.90 -16.41
N GLY A 64 1.03 2.39 -17.55
CA GLY A 64 1.78 1.52 -18.46
C GLY A 64 1.65 0.03 -18.17
N CYS A 65 0.72 -0.39 -17.32
CA CYS A 65 0.54 -1.78 -16.90
C CYS A 65 -0.35 -2.65 -17.82
N THR A 66 -0.82 -2.13 -18.96
CA THR A 66 -1.67 -2.90 -19.91
C THR A 66 -1.05 -3.05 -21.30
N THR A 67 -1.31 -2.13 -22.23
CA THR A 67 -1.02 -2.29 -23.67
C THR A 67 0.48 -2.43 -23.96
N ASN A 68 1.31 -1.68 -23.24
CA ASN A 68 2.78 -1.69 -23.35
C ASN A 68 3.42 -2.16 -22.04
N ASN A 69 2.83 -3.17 -21.42
CA ASN A 69 3.31 -3.72 -20.15
C ASN A 69 4.71 -4.33 -20.30
N ARG A 70 5.71 -3.65 -19.73
CA ARG A 70 7.13 -4.07 -19.72
C ARG A 70 7.39 -5.40 -18.99
N CYS A 71 6.45 -5.85 -18.17
CA CYS A 71 6.56 -7.10 -17.42
C CYS A 71 6.14 -8.32 -18.27
N LYS A 72 5.46 -8.08 -19.40
CA LYS A 72 5.01 -9.14 -20.29
C LYS A 72 6.21 -9.90 -20.89
N GLY A 73 6.22 -11.21 -20.73
CA GLY A 73 7.22 -12.10 -21.34
C GLY A 73 8.55 -12.21 -20.60
N ARG A 74 8.67 -11.65 -19.40
CA ARG A 74 9.85 -11.84 -18.54
C ARG A 74 10.03 -13.31 -18.15
N THR A 75 11.27 -13.78 -18.11
CA THR A 75 11.63 -15.17 -17.79
C THR A 75 11.92 -15.41 -16.30
N ASP A 76 12.05 -14.34 -15.51
CA ASP A 76 12.36 -14.36 -14.08
C ASP A 76 11.11 -14.46 -13.19
N LYS A 77 9.97 -14.87 -13.77
CA LYS A 77 8.65 -14.97 -13.13
C LYS A 77 8.03 -13.64 -12.65
N LYS A 78 8.70 -12.50 -12.85
CA LYS A 78 8.16 -11.16 -12.54
C LYS A 78 7.29 -10.64 -13.68
N THR A 79 6.21 -11.36 -13.99
CA THR A 79 5.44 -11.15 -15.22
C THR A 79 4.27 -10.17 -15.10
N THR A 80 4.04 -9.65 -13.90
CA THR A 80 2.90 -8.77 -13.58
C THR A 80 3.39 -7.38 -13.24
N CYS A 81 2.63 -6.36 -13.62
CA CYS A 81 2.95 -4.96 -13.36
C CYS A 81 2.25 -4.53 -12.07
N ASP A 82 3.03 -4.19 -11.05
CA ASP A 82 2.57 -3.53 -9.84
C ASP A 82 2.66 -2.00 -10.02
N GLU A 83 1.78 -1.26 -9.37
CA GLU A 83 1.65 0.19 -9.50
C GLU A 83 1.33 0.85 -8.16
N TYR A 84 2.08 1.89 -7.81
CA TYR A 84 1.83 2.74 -6.65
C TYR A 84 1.90 4.23 -7.04
N PRO A 85 0.88 5.06 -6.74
CA PRO A 85 -0.36 4.71 -6.03
C PRO A 85 -1.30 3.77 -6.81
N PHE A 86 -2.10 2.99 -6.08
CA PHE A 86 -2.93 1.92 -6.65
C PHE A 86 -4.03 2.47 -7.58
N ALA A 87 -4.36 1.75 -8.65
CA ALA A 87 -5.45 2.11 -9.57
C ALA A 87 -6.85 2.18 -8.91
N SER A 88 -7.02 1.55 -7.75
CA SER A 88 -8.21 1.64 -6.89
C SER A 88 -8.34 2.95 -6.11
N THR A 89 -7.37 3.86 -6.23
CA THR A 89 -7.31 5.12 -5.48
C THR A 89 -7.34 6.34 -6.40
N ALA A 90 -7.75 7.49 -5.86
CA ALA A 90 -7.81 8.74 -6.61
C ALA A 90 -6.44 9.19 -7.14
N GLN A 91 -5.37 8.83 -6.43
CA GLN A 91 -3.97 9.17 -6.74
C GLN A 91 -3.35 8.25 -7.81
N GLY A 92 -3.98 7.12 -8.13
CA GLY A 92 -3.46 6.16 -9.10
C GLY A 92 -3.55 6.66 -10.55
N GLY A 93 -2.73 6.07 -11.43
CA GLY A 93 -2.74 6.36 -12.86
C GLY A 93 -1.38 6.83 -13.39
N ALA A 94 -1.38 7.91 -14.17
CA ALA A 94 -0.22 8.29 -14.99
C ALA A 94 1.08 8.54 -14.20
N SER A 95 0.99 9.02 -12.97
CA SER A 95 2.14 9.26 -12.10
C SER A 95 2.59 8.05 -11.28
N ALA A 96 1.89 6.91 -11.36
CA ALA A 96 2.26 5.75 -10.57
C ALA A 96 3.69 5.28 -10.92
N VAL A 97 4.44 4.95 -9.88
CA VAL A 97 5.67 4.17 -9.98
C VAL A 97 5.26 2.72 -10.15
N THR A 98 5.84 2.06 -11.14
CA THR A 98 5.57 0.67 -11.45
C THR A 98 6.79 -0.20 -11.18
N ARG A 99 6.57 -1.45 -10.78
CA ARG A 99 7.58 -2.52 -10.68
C ARG A 99 7.05 -3.80 -11.31
N CYS A 100 7.93 -4.60 -11.92
CA CYS A 100 7.56 -5.96 -12.29
C CYS A 100 7.64 -6.88 -11.07
N VAL A 101 6.54 -7.56 -10.77
CA VAL A 101 6.39 -8.47 -9.62
C VAL A 101 5.90 -9.84 -10.07
N SER A 102 6.02 -10.84 -9.21
CA SER A 102 5.45 -12.15 -9.51
C SER A 102 3.93 -12.14 -9.46
N ILE A 103 3.28 -13.11 -10.11
CA ILE A 103 1.82 -13.26 -10.04
C ILE A 103 1.33 -13.52 -8.62
N ASP A 104 2.13 -14.21 -7.80
CA ASP A 104 1.79 -14.52 -6.41
C ASP A 104 1.81 -13.25 -5.55
N GLU A 105 2.79 -12.36 -5.77
CA GLU A 105 2.86 -11.08 -5.08
C GLU A 105 1.69 -10.17 -5.44
N CYS A 106 1.36 -10.09 -6.74
CA CYS A 106 0.21 -9.30 -7.18
C CYS A 106 -1.09 -9.81 -6.53
N ARG A 107 -1.30 -11.13 -6.50
CA ARG A 107 -2.51 -11.72 -5.89
C ARG A 107 -2.60 -11.43 -4.40
N SER A 108 -1.47 -11.57 -3.70
CA SER A 108 -1.40 -11.29 -2.26
C SER A 108 -1.68 -9.81 -1.95
N GLN A 109 -1.13 -8.88 -2.73
CA GLN A 109 -1.43 -7.45 -2.60
C GLN A 109 -2.90 -7.15 -2.93
N GLY A 110 -3.40 -7.66 -4.06
CA GLY A 110 -4.77 -7.44 -4.52
C GLY A 110 -5.81 -7.95 -3.53
N GLY A 111 -5.62 -9.15 -2.98
CA GLY A 111 -6.52 -9.67 -1.95
C GLY A 111 -6.38 -8.96 -0.60
N SER A 112 -5.20 -8.45 -0.22
CA SER A 112 -5.03 -7.57 0.95
C SER A 112 -5.81 -6.26 0.79
N LEU A 113 -5.77 -5.66 -0.40
CA LEU A 113 -6.54 -4.45 -0.69
C LEU A 113 -8.03 -4.74 -0.76
N SER A 114 -8.43 -5.84 -1.40
CA SER A 114 -9.83 -6.25 -1.52
C SER A 114 -10.47 -6.53 -0.16
N SER A 115 -9.77 -7.21 0.76
CA SER A 115 -10.27 -7.42 2.12
C SER A 115 -10.36 -6.10 2.89
N PHE A 116 -9.34 -5.24 2.77
CA PHE A 116 -9.34 -3.94 3.44
C PHE A 116 -10.45 -3.00 2.94
N TYR A 117 -10.66 -2.87 1.63
CA TYR A 117 -11.63 -1.96 1.02
C TYR A 117 -13.09 -2.25 1.40
N ARG A 118 -13.41 -3.47 1.87
CA ARG A 118 -14.74 -3.79 2.41
C ARG A 118 -15.08 -2.99 3.66
N ASN A 119 -14.07 -2.49 4.36
CA ASN A 119 -14.21 -1.64 5.54
C ASN A 119 -14.28 -0.13 5.18
N LEU A 120 -14.17 0.22 3.90
CA LEU A 120 -14.11 1.60 3.44
C LEU A 120 -15.32 1.97 2.59
N LYS A 121 -15.63 3.26 2.58
CA LYS A 121 -16.56 3.90 1.66
C LYS A 121 -15.79 4.71 0.64
N ALA A 122 -16.44 5.04 -0.47
CA ALA A 122 -15.87 5.96 -1.45
C ALA A 122 -15.51 7.30 -0.78
N ASN A 123 -14.32 7.80 -1.08
CA ASN A 123 -13.65 8.97 -0.51
C ASN A 123 -13.07 8.79 0.90
N ASP A 124 -13.16 7.59 1.49
CA ASP A 124 -12.40 7.31 2.72
C ASP A 124 -10.90 7.35 2.41
N LYS A 125 -10.16 7.88 3.37
CA LYS A 125 -8.71 7.91 3.35
C LYS A 125 -8.15 6.73 4.10
N PHE A 126 -7.00 6.24 3.67
CA PHE A 126 -6.26 5.21 4.39
C PHE A 126 -4.76 5.39 4.23
N THR A 127 -3.99 4.86 5.18
CA THR A 127 -2.52 4.90 5.14
C THR A 127 -1.95 3.52 4.85
N VAL A 128 -0.86 3.46 4.09
CA VAL A 128 -0.11 2.23 3.85
C VAL A 128 0.98 2.04 4.90
N THR A 129 0.99 0.88 5.56
CA THR A 129 2.04 0.46 6.50
C THR A 129 2.59 -0.92 6.14
N PHE A 130 3.76 -1.25 6.69
CA PHE A 130 4.49 -2.45 6.33
C PHE A 130 4.90 -3.22 7.57
N LYS A 131 4.74 -4.54 7.59
CA LYS A 131 5.41 -5.42 8.55
C LYS A 131 6.51 -6.22 7.85
N SER A 132 7.45 -6.74 8.64
CA SER A 132 8.58 -7.53 8.12
C SER A 132 9.44 -6.77 7.09
N PHE A 133 9.60 -5.47 7.31
CA PHE A 133 10.15 -4.51 6.36
C PHE A 133 11.68 -4.35 6.40
N ASN A 134 12.34 -4.88 7.43
CA ASN A 134 13.76 -4.62 7.73
C ASN A 134 14.74 -5.02 6.61
N SER A 135 14.38 -5.99 5.77
CA SER A 135 15.20 -6.45 4.63
C SER A 135 14.78 -5.83 3.30
N ILE A 136 13.77 -4.96 3.30
CA ILE A 136 13.20 -4.39 2.09
C ILE A 136 13.90 -3.07 1.78
N ALA A 137 14.53 -3.04 0.60
CA ALA A 137 15.13 -1.83 0.08
C ALA A 137 14.10 -0.68 0.06
N PHE A 138 14.60 0.53 0.33
CA PHE A 138 13.83 1.77 0.35
C PHE A 138 12.87 1.93 1.53
N CYS A 139 12.50 0.89 2.29
CA CYS A 139 11.56 1.03 3.42
C CYS A 139 12.22 1.66 4.65
N VAL A 140 13.46 1.29 5.01
CA VAL A 140 14.10 1.76 6.24
C VAL A 140 15.33 2.64 5.98
N ALA A 141 15.65 3.44 7.00
CA ALA A 141 16.79 4.33 7.04
C ALA A 141 18.14 3.59 6.85
N PRO A 142 19.19 4.26 6.32
CA PRO A 142 19.16 5.67 5.90
C PRO A 142 18.38 5.83 4.59
N PHE A 143 17.47 6.81 4.59
CA PHE A 143 16.64 7.25 3.46
C PHE A 143 17.47 7.80 2.25
N GLY A 144 18.75 7.43 2.15
CA GLY A 144 19.74 7.98 1.22
C GLY A 144 20.16 7.04 0.10
N GLN A 145 19.70 5.79 0.06
CA GLN A 145 19.92 4.93 -1.12
C GLN A 145 18.67 4.84 -1.99
N CYS A 146 18.07 5.99 -2.30
CA CYS A 146 17.06 6.16 -3.35
C CYS A 146 17.66 6.00 -4.76
N LYS A 147 18.55 5.02 -4.92
CA LYS A 147 19.07 4.58 -6.18
C LYS A 147 18.16 3.45 -6.66
N ASN A 148 17.34 3.76 -7.65
CA ASN A 148 16.54 2.79 -8.39
C ASN A 148 17.41 1.56 -8.71
N ASP A 149 16.89 0.37 -8.41
CA ASP A 149 17.62 -0.88 -8.58
C ASP A 149 17.58 -1.41 -10.03
N GLY A 150 16.97 -0.63 -10.92
CA GLY A 150 16.75 -0.92 -12.33
C GLY A 150 15.32 -1.39 -12.63
N GLU A 151 14.49 -1.59 -11.60
CA GLU A 151 13.16 -2.19 -11.77
C GLU A 151 11.99 -1.23 -11.50
N GLU A 152 12.21 -0.04 -10.93
CA GLU A 152 11.17 0.99 -10.80
C GLU A 152 11.06 1.86 -12.06
N PHE A 153 9.84 2.05 -12.56
CA PHE A 153 9.56 2.84 -13.77
C PHE A 153 8.44 3.84 -13.52
N GLN A 154 8.55 5.03 -14.09
CA GLN A 154 7.50 6.06 -14.05
C GLN A 154 7.43 6.70 -15.45
N HIS A 155 6.24 6.88 -16.00
CA HIS A 155 6.04 7.40 -17.37
C HIS A 155 6.81 6.63 -18.46
N GLY A 156 6.93 5.30 -18.31
CA GLY A 156 7.58 4.44 -19.30
C GLY A 156 9.12 4.52 -19.32
N ALA A 157 9.74 5.26 -18.40
CA ALA A 157 11.19 5.34 -18.24
C ALA A 157 11.59 4.87 -16.84
N PRO A 158 12.86 4.44 -16.63
CA PRO A 158 13.37 4.17 -15.29
C PRO A 158 13.11 5.37 -14.39
N ALA A 159 12.47 5.12 -13.24
CA ALA A 159 12.12 6.16 -12.30
C ALA A 159 13.40 6.77 -11.74
N THR A 160 13.73 7.99 -12.16
CA THR A 160 14.86 8.72 -11.60
C THR A 160 14.50 9.22 -10.21
N ARG A 161 15.50 9.38 -9.36
CA ARG A 161 15.36 10.18 -8.15
C ARG A 161 14.89 11.58 -8.57
N ARG A 162 13.79 12.09 -8.01
CA ARG A 162 13.71 13.55 -7.82
C ARG A 162 14.63 13.81 -6.65
N ASP A 163 15.59 14.72 -6.81
CA ASP A 163 16.51 15.07 -5.75
C ASP A 163 15.72 15.21 -4.45
N LEU A 164 15.99 14.34 -3.47
CA LEU A 164 15.44 14.53 -2.13
C LEU A 164 15.79 15.98 -1.79
N PRO A 165 14.83 16.81 -1.40
CA PRO A 165 15.20 18.11 -0.89
C PRO A 165 16.20 17.83 0.24
N SER A 166 17.38 18.42 0.17
CA SER A 166 18.40 18.32 1.21
C SER A 166 17.91 18.81 2.59
N ASN A 167 16.67 19.31 2.66
CA ASN A 167 15.92 19.74 3.84
C ASN A 167 14.43 19.31 3.80
N GLY A 168 14.07 18.18 3.18
CA GLY A 168 12.68 17.72 3.05
C GLY A 168 12.07 17.32 4.41
N THR A 169 11.08 18.07 4.86
CA THR A 169 10.40 17.97 6.16
C THR A 169 9.28 16.93 6.20
N GLU A 170 9.39 15.82 5.47
CA GLU A 170 8.53 14.66 5.78
C GLU A 170 9.11 13.96 7.01
N PRO A 171 8.29 13.63 8.03
CA PRO A 171 8.79 12.92 9.20
C PRO A 171 9.53 11.67 8.71
N PRO A 172 10.74 11.38 9.21
CA PRO A 172 11.37 10.09 8.94
C PRO A 172 10.35 9.03 9.31
N GLY A 173 10.04 8.12 8.38
CA GLY A 173 9.05 7.09 8.63
C GLY A 173 9.31 6.41 9.98
N GLN A 174 8.25 6.15 10.72
CA GLN A 174 8.33 5.75 12.12
C GLN A 174 7.98 4.26 12.24
N VAL A 175 8.73 3.56 13.08
CA VAL A 175 8.41 2.18 13.46
C VAL A 175 7.53 2.19 14.70
N TYR A 176 6.47 1.38 14.68
CA TYR A 176 5.52 1.18 15.77
C TYR A 176 5.46 -0.29 16.16
N ARG A 177 4.99 -0.56 17.38
CA ARG A 177 4.63 -1.90 17.85
C ARG A 177 3.13 -1.96 18.13
N THR A 178 2.45 -2.99 17.66
CA THR A 178 1.03 -3.25 17.96
C THR A 178 0.84 -4.05 19.24
N LYS A 179 -0.40 -4.13 19.76
CA LYS A 179 -0.75 -4.96 20.93
C LYS A 179 -0.46 -6.44 20.74
N ARG A 180 -0.55 -6.95 19.50
CA ARG A 180 -0.14 -8.34 19.18
C ARG A 180 1.37 -8.50 18.96
N GLY A 181 2.15 -7.44 19.20
CA GLY A 181 3.61 -7.45 19.13
C GLY A 181 4.19 -7.28 17.73
N LEU A 182 3.39 -6.93 16.72
CA LEU A 182 3.87 -6.69 15.35
C LEU A 182 4.64 -5.39 15.27
N GLU A 183 5.81 -5.41 14.61
CA GLU A 183 6.53 -4.18 14.25
C GLU A 183 6.06 -3.68 12.88
N LEU A 184 5.65 -2.41 12.83
CA LEU A 184 5.09 -1.77 11.64
C LEU A 184 5.91 -0.54 11.27
N TYR A 185 6.38 -0.46 10.03
CA TYR A 185 6.92 0.75 9.45
C TYR A 185 5.79 1.58 8.83
N ALA A 186 5.67 2.84 9.26
CA ALA A 186 4.74 3.82 8.72
C ALA A 186 5.52 4.99 8.08
N PRO A 187 5.50 5.14 6.74
CA PRO A 187 6.36 6.10 6.04
C PRO A 187 6.16 7.59 6.35
N SER A 188 4.93 8.01 6.67
CA SER A 188 4.57 9.44 6.76
C SER A 188 4.33 9.96 8.18
N GLY A 189 4.50 9.12 9.20
CA GLY A 189 4.14 9.48 10.57
C GLY A 189 2.64 9.75 10.78
N ASP A 190 1.79 9.39 9.81
CA ASP A 190 0.32 9.53 9.90
C ASP A 190 -0.33 8.54 10.87
N VAL A 191 0.43 7.54 11.32
CA VAL A 191 -0.01 6.56 12.32
C VAL A 191 0.33 7.07 13.71
N GLN A 192 -0.58 6.92 14.66
CA GLN A 192 -0.41 7.32 16.05
C GLN A 192 -0.67 6.16 17.01
N VAL A 193 -0.14 6.27 18.23
CA VAL A 193 -0.48 5.34 19.31
C VAL A 193 -1.97 5.43 19.60
N GLY A 194 -2.64 4.28 19.68
CA GLY A 194 -4.09 4.14 19.80
C GLY A 194 -4.82 3.98 18.46
N ASP A 195 -4.16 4.19 17.32
CA ASP A 195 -4.75 3.92 16.01
C ASP A 195 -4.97 2.43 15.78
N ARG A 196 -5.98 2.10 14.99
CA ARG A 196 -6.23 0.73 14.53
C ARG A 196 -5.68 0.51 13.13
N VAL A 197 -4.96 -0.60 12.98
CA VAL A 197 -4.35 -1.04 11.73
C VAL A 197 -5.00 -2.35 11.31
N PHE A 198 -5.40 -2.46 10.05
CA PHE A 198 -5.94 -3.68 9.50
C PHE A 198 -4.79 -4.58 9.06
N VAL A 199 -4.75 -5.80 9.59
CA VAL A 199 -3.76 -6.81 9.27
C VAL A 199 -4.43 -7.93 8.47
N PRO A 200 -4.30 -7.89 7.12
CA PRO A 200 -4.58 -9.00 6.21
C PRO A 200 -4.20 -10.39 6.76
N ASP A 201 -5.12 -11.35 6.72
CA ASP A 201 -4.79 -12.77 6.94
C ASP A 201 -4.22 -13.37 5.64
N PRO A 202 -2.93 -13.74 5.61
CA PRO A 202 -2.28 -14.19 4.39
C PRO A 202 -2.84 -15.51 3.86
N GLU A 203 -3.34 -16.42 4.71
CA GLU A 203 -3.86 -17.72 4.28
C GLU A 203 -5.23 -17.60 3.63
N LEU A 204 -6.05 -16.66 4.11
CA LEU A 204 -7.39 -16.43 3.60
C LEU A 204 -7.37 -15.57 2.33
N ILE A 205 -6.48 -14.58 2.27
CA ILE A 205 -6.36 -13.67 1.13
C ILE A 205 -5.90 -14.38 -0.15
N GLU A 206 -5.01 -15.36 -0.04
CA GLU A 206 -4.58 -16.15 -1.19
C GLU A 206 -5.69 -17.04 -1.76
N ARG A 207 -6.73 -17.31 -0.96
CA ARG A 207 -7.93 -18.01 -1.41
C ARG A 207 -8.93 -17.07 -2.07
N ALA A 208 -8.93 -15.79 -1.72
CA ALA A 208 -9.88 -14.75 -2.15
C ALA A 208 -9.59 -14.10 -3.52
N LEU A 209 -8.75 -14.75 -4.33
CA LEU A 209 -8.19 -14.33 -5.63
C LEU A 209 -8.87 -13.14 -6.34
N ASP A 210 -8.10 -12.06 -6.55
CA ASP A 210 -8.41 -10.97 -7.48
C ASP A 210 -7.88 -11.32 -8.89
N ASP A 211 -8.76 -11.24 -9.90
CA ASP A 211 -8.47 -11.57 -11.30
C ASP A 211 -7.57 -10.51 -11.99
N ASP A 212 -7.37 -9.35 -11.34
CA ASP A 212 -6.63 -8.20 -11.90
C ASP A 212 -5.11 -8.49 -12.14
N CYS A 213 -4.58 -9.61 -11.63
CA CYS A 213 -3.16 -9.99 -11.73
C CYS A 213 -2.80 -10.86 -12.94
N SER A 214 -3.82 -11.44 -13.58
CA SER A 214 -3.68 -12.18 -14.83
C SER A 214 -3.73 -11.14 -15.95
N ASN A 215 -2.75 -11.11 -16.86
CA ASN A 215 -2.73 -10.21 -18.04
C ASN A 215 -3.91 -10.49 -19.04
N GLY A 216 -5.16 -10.55 -18.57
CA GLY A 216 -6.36 -10.95 -19.29
C GLY A 216 -6.48 -12.44 -19.60
N VAL A 217 -5.76 -13.34 -18.90
CA VAL A 217 -5.60 -14.75 -19.33
C VAL A 217 -6.44 -15.76 -18.55
N ASP A 218 -6.99 -15.41 -17.38
CA ASP A 218 -7.82 -16.37 -16.62
C ASP A 218 -8.81 -15.64 -15.71
N GLU A 219 -10.05 -15.49 -16.18
CA GLU A 219 -11.21 -14.94 -15.45
C GLU A 219 -11.97 -16.03 -14.67
N THR A 220 -11.48 -17.27 -14.62
CA THR A 220 -12.31 -18.43 -14.22
C THR A 220 -12.21 -18.84 -12.75
N ARG A 221 -11.50 -18.09 -11.89
CA ARG A 221 -11.19 -18.55 -10.53
C ARG A 221 -11.66 -17.64 -9.40
N LYS A 222 -12.83 -17.01 -9.57
CA LYS A 222 -13.64 -16.62 -8.40
C LYS A 222 -14.20 -17.89 -7.78
N ARG A 223 -13.61 -18.36 -6.67
CA ARG A 223 -14.35 -19.22 -5.75
C ARG A 223 -15.18 -18.29 -4.88
N ASP A 224 -16.48 -18.58 -4.82
CA ASP A 224 -17.38 -17.94 -3.88
C ASP A 224 -16.93 -18.31 -2.46
N ILE A 225 -16.14 -17.43 -1.84
CA ILE A 225 -15.95 -17.44 -0.40
C ILE A 225 -17.26 -16.90 0.17
N ASP A 226 -17.86 -17.64 1.10
CA ASP A 226 -19.10 -17.20 1.72
C ASP A 226 -18.88 -15.91 2.53
N GLU A 227 -19.95 -15.13 2.76
CA GLU A 227 -19.85 -13.85 3.47
C GLU A 227 -19.25 -13.99 4.89
N ALA A 228 -19.32 -15.19 5.49
CA ALA A 228 -18.79 -15.49 6.82
C ALA A 228 -17.26 -15.71 6.82
N GLU A 229 -16.71 -16.52 5.91
CA GLU A 229 -15.25 -16.62 5.70
C GLU A 229 -14.67 -15.29 5.17
N MET A 230 -15.50 -14.45 4.53
CA MET A 230 -15.10 -13.11 4.08
C MET A 230 -14.98 -12.07 5.21
N GLU A 231 -15.67 -12.22 6.34
CA GLU A 231 -15.49 -11.38 7.54
C GLU A 231 -14.16 -11.68 8.27
N GLU A 232 -13.53 -12.83 7.99
CA GLU A 232 -12.27 -13.26 8.63
C GLU A 232 -11.00 -12.91 7.82
N LEU A 233 -11.10 -12.25 6.66
CA LEU A 233 -9.95 -12.00 5.75
C LEU A 233 -8.83 -11.10 6.31
N GLY A 234 -8.98 -10.61 7.53
CA GLY A 234 -7.96 -9.92 8.31
C GLY A 234 -8.54 -9.39 9.61
N ASP A 235 -7.65 -8.95 10.49
CA ASP A 235 -8.03 -8.50 11.83
C ASP A 235 -7.43 -7.12 12.14
N TRP A 236 -8.14 -6.36 12.94
CA TRP A 236 -7.72 -5.04 13.38
C TRP A 236 -6.86 -5.14 14.63
N ASP A 237 -5.63 -4.66 14.54
CA ASP A 237 -4.74 -4.50 15.68
C ASP A 237 -4.69 -3.04 16.13
N GLU A 238 -4.25 -2.79 17.36
CA GLU A 238 -4.06 -1.45 17.89
C GLU A 238 -2.57 -1.14 18.01
N VAL A 239 -2.19 0.06 17.59
CA VAL A 239 -0.84 0.58 17.76
C VAL A 239 -0.62 0.91 19.22
N GLU A 240 0.30 0.19 19.88
CA GLU A 240 0.54 0.29 21.32
C GLU A 240 1.67 1.28 21.65
N SER A 241 2.73 1.29 20.84
CA SER A 241 3.90 2.11 21.13
C SER A 241 4.72 2.46 19.89
N VAL A 242 5.53 3.50 20.02
CA VAL A 242 6.58 3.85 19.07
C VAL A 242 7.82 3.03 19.39
N VAL A 243 8.45 2.42 18.39
CA VAL A 243 9.75 1.75 18.53
C VAL A 243 10.86 2.81 18.37
N PRO A 244 11.73 3.00 19.39
CA PRO A 244 12.84 3.94 19.29
C PRO A 244 13.83 3.53 18.18
N ASN A 245 14.32 4.53 17.43
CA ASN A 245 15.39 4.34 16.44
C ASN A 245 16.74 4.00 17.07
#